data_AF-A0A497T943-F1
#
_entry.id   AF-A0A497T943-F1
#
_cell.length_a   1.000
_cell.length_b   1.000
_cell.length_c   1.000
_cell.angle_alpha   90.00
_cell.angle_beta   90.00
_cell.angle_gamma   90.00
#
_symmetry.space_group_name_H-M   'P 1'
#
loop_
_entity.id
_entity.type
_entity.pdbx_description
1 polymer ?
#
loop_
_entity_poly.entity_id
_entity_poly.type
_entity_poly.pdbx_seq_one_letter_code
_entity_poly.pdbx_strand_id
1 'polypeptide(L)' 'IRIPKDFKRRFCKKCYKYLKPNINCRVRTRASQQAVIVTCLECGHVMRYPYRKEKKEREKK' A
#
# COMPACT_ATOMS: atom_id res chain seq x y z
N ILE A 1 8.27 9.43 18.15
CA ILE A 1 7.27 8.33 18.07
C ILE A 1 7.31 7.71 16.66
N ARG A 2 7.41 6.37 16.52
CA ARG A 2 7.32 5.69 15.21
C ARG A 2 5.91 5.11 15.04
N ILE A 3 5.23 5.51 13.97
CA ILE A 3 3.91 4.97 13.63
C ILE A 3 4.07 3.52 13.15
N PRO A 4 3.25 2.57 13.65
CA PRO A 4 3.24 1.18 13.16
C PRO A 4 2.97 1.12 11.65
N LYS A 5 3.55 0.13 10.97
CA LYS A 5 3.46 -0.01 9.51
C LYS A 5 2.00 -0.11 9.03
N ASP A 6 1.14 -0.75 9.81
CA ASP A 6 -0.28 -0.94 9.50
C ASP A 6 -1.05 0.39 9.42
N PHE A 7 -0.78 1.31 10.34
CA PHE A 7 -1.40 2.64 10.30
C PHE A 7 -0.80 3.49 9.18
N LYS A 8 0.51 3.39 8.94
CA LYS A 8 1.19 4.14 7.87
C LYS A 8 0.71 3.80 6.45
N ARG A 9 0.10 2.64 6.24
CA ARG A 9 -0.49 2.21 4.96
C ARG A 9 -1.96 2.58 4.79
N ARG A 10 -2.65 2.91 5.88
CA ARG A 10 -4.09 3.24 5.90
C ARG A 10 -4.38 4.73 5.69
N PHE A 11 -3.37 5.59 5.62
CA PHE A 11 -3.54 7.02 5.39
C PHE A 11 -2.81 7.50 4.14
N CYS A 12 -3.44 8.41 3.41
CA CYS A 12 -2.84 8.97 2.21
C CYS A 12 -1.81 10.02 2.65
N LYS A 13 -0.59 9.94 2.13
CA LYS A 13 0.46 10.92 2.48
C LYS A 13 0.20 12.33 1.94
N LYS A 14 -0.77 12.50 1.04
CA LYS A 14 -1.08 13.78 0.40
C LYS A 14 -2.28 14.46 1.04
N CYS A 15 -3.44 13.78 1.06
CA CYS A 15 -4.68 14.33 1.60
C CYS A 15 -4.96 13.91 3.06
N TYR A 16 -4.13 13.04 3.65
CA TYR A 16 -4.31 12.50 5.01
C TYR A 16 -5.66 11.83 5.29
N LYS A 17 -6.47 11.59 4.26
CA LYS A 17 -7.71 10.82 4.37
C LYS A 17 -7.39 9.34 4.58
N TYR A 18 -8.33 8.71 5.28
CA TYR A 18 -8.30 7.28 5.56
C TYR A 18 -8.59 6.49 4.28
N LEU A 19 -7.68 5.63 3.84
CA LEU A 19 -7.87 4.76 2.68
C LEU A 19 -8.75 3.58 3.07
N LYS A 20 -10.00 3.59 2.60
CA LYS A 20 -10.92 2.45 2.66
C LYS A 20 -10.99 1.80 1.29
N PRO A 21 -10.55 0.53 1.14
CA PRO A 21 -10.65 -0.18 -0.11
C PRO A 21 -12.12 -0.24 -0.58
N ASN A 22 -12.34 -0.16 -1.89
CA ASN A 22 -13.64 -0.05 -2.59
C ASN A 22 -14.38 1.29 -2.48
N ILE A 23 -14.08 2.15 -1.49
CA ILE A 23 -14.81 3.42 -1.34
C ILE A 23 -14.00 4.58 -1.90
N ASN A 24 -12.76 4.77 -1.45
CA ASN A 24 -11.94 5.91 -1.88
C ASN A 24 -10.58 5.52 -2.43
N CYS A 25 -10.24 4.23 -2.42
CA CYS A 25 -8.92 3.76 -2.84
C CYS A 25 -9.00 2.49 -3.68
N ARG A 26 -8.17 2.47 -4.71
CA ARG A 26 -8.00 1.33 -5.61
C ARG A 26 -6.70 0.62 -5.27
N VAL A 27 -6.80 -0.59 -4.74
CA VAL A 27 -5.65 -1.44 -4.41
C VAL A 27 -5.45 -2.43 -5.54
N ARG A 28 -4.25 -2.44 -6.14
CA ARG A 28 -3.86 -3.39 -7.19
C ARG A 28 -2.54 -4.05 -6.84
N THR A 29 -2.47 -5.35 -7.03
CA THR A 29 -1.21 -6.10 -6.84
C THR A 29 -0.59 -6.33 -8.20
N ARG A 30 0.60 -5.78 -8.45
CA ARG A 30 1.30 -5.97 -9.72
C ARG A 30 2.38 -7.03 -9.53
N ALA A 31 2.14 -8.23 -10.08
CA ALA A 31 3.07 -9.36 -9.98
C ALA A 31 4.45 -9.03 -10.56
N SER A 32 4.50 -8.35 -11.72
CA SER A 32 5.76 -7.96 -12.39
C SER A 32 6.64 -7.03 -11.55
N GLN A 33 6.03 -6.17 -10.72
CA GLN A 33 6.76 -5.24 -9.84
C GLN A 33 6.84 -5.73 -8.39
N GLN A 34 6.27 -6.91 -8.09
CA GLN A 34 6.21 -7.48 -6.75
C GLN A 34 5.79 -6.45 -5.69
N ALA A 35 4.81 -5.62 -6.04
CA ALA A 35 4.36 -4.50 -5.21
C ALA A 35 2.83 -4.37 -5.19
N VAL A 36 2.32 -3.96 -4.04
CA VAL A 36 0.95 -3.49 -3.86
C VAL A 36 0.92 -2.01 -4.19
N ILE A 37 0.16 -1.66 -5.21
CA ILE A 37 -0.07 -0.29 -5.67
C ILE A 37 -1.41 0.15 -5.12
N VAL A 38 -1.41 1.21 -4.32
CA VAL A 38 -2.60 1.80 -3.75
C VAL A 38 -2.78 3.18 -4.36
N THR A 39 -3.83 3.35 -5.14
CA THR A 39 -4.19 4.64 -5.74
C THR A 39 -5.34 5.25 -4.95
N CYS A 40 -5.13 6.45 -4.42
CA CYS A 40 -6.21 7.22 -3.83
C CYS A 40 -7.05 7.85 -4.95
N LEU A 41 -8.35 7.62 -4.95
CA LEU A 41 -9.29 8.15 -5.95
C LEU A 41 -9.65 9.61 -5.68
N GLU A 42 -9.45 10.10 -4.45
CA GLU A 42 -9.78 11.49 -4.08
C GLU A 42 -8.69 12.48 -4.49
N CYS A 43 -7.41 12.09 -4.45
CA CYS A 43 -6.29 12.98 -4.77
C CYS A 43 -5.39 12.49 -5.92
N GLY A 44 -5.69 11.30 -6.47
CA GLY A 44 -4.91 10.66 -7.54
C GLY A 44 -3.53 10.14 -7.11
N HIS A 45 -3.15 10.26 -5.83
CA HIS A 45 -1.81 9.87 -5.38
C HIS A 45 -1.64 8.35 -5.39
N VAL A 46 -0.54 7.88 -5.98
CA VAL A 46 -0.20 6.47 -6.12
C VAL A 46 0.89 6.10 -5.11
N MET A 47 0.57 5.21 -4.19
CA MET A 47 1.47 4.68 -3.18
C MET A 47 1.89 3.27 -3.58
N ARG A 48 3.18 2.95 -3.45
CA ARG A 48 3.73 1.64 -3.83
C ARG A 48 4.37 0.96 -2.61
N TYR A 49 3.93 -0.24 -2.31
CA TYR A 49 4.42 -1.06 -1.21
C TYR A 49 4.99 -2.38 -1.75
N PRO A 50 6.33 -2.50 -1.89
CA PRO A 50 6.94 -3.73 -2.37
C PRO A 50 6.81 -4.85 -1.32
N TYR A 51 6.47 -6.07 -1.75
CA TYR A 51 6.42 -7.28 -0.91
C TYR A 51 7.59 -8.25 -1.19
N ARG A 52 8.67 -7.77 -1.85
CA ARG A 52 9.87 -8.55 -2.18
C ARG A 52 10.52 -9.25 -0.98
N LYS A 53 10.47 -8.64 0.21
CA LYS A 53 11.04 -9.23 1.44
C LYS A 53 10.22 -10.42 1.95
N GLU A 54 8.89 -10.28 1.97
CA GLU A 54 7.97 -11.36 2.37
C GLU A 54 8.05 -12.58 1.44
N LYS A 55 8.30 -12.39 0.14
CA LYS A 55 8.48 -13.51 -0.80
C LYS A 55 9.75 -14.32 -0.50
N LYS A 56 10.88 -13.66 -0.26
CA LYS A 56 12.14 -14.30 0.13
C LYS A 56 12.06 -15.03 1.47
N GLU A 57 11.32 -14.50 2.43
CA GLU A 57 11.09 -15.17 3.73
C GLU A 57 10.19 -16.40 3.57
N ARG A 58 9.18 -16.35 2.68
CA ARG A 58 8.29 -17.49 2.41
C ARG A 58 8.94 -18.58 1.55
N GLU A 59 9.88 -18.25 0.66
CA GLU A 59 10.66 -19.21 -0.14
C GLU A 59 11.77 -19.91 0.66
N LYS A 60 12.18 -19.37 1.81
CA LYS A 60 13.17 -19.97 2.71
C LYS A 60 12.60 -20.99 3.70
N LYS A 61 11.28 -21.12 3.75
CA LYS A 61 10.55 -21.98 4.70
C LYS A 61 9.98 -23.17 3.96
#